data_AF-A0AAI9K3X7-F1
#
_entry.id   AF-A0AAI9K3X7-F1
#
_cell.length_a   1.000
_cell.length_b   1.000
_cell.length_c   1.000
_cell.angle_alpha   90.00
_cell.angle_beta   90.00
_cell.angle_gamma   90.00
#
_symmetry.space_group_name_H-M   'P 1'
#
loop_
_entity.id
_entity.type
_entity.pdbx_description
1 polymer ?
#
loop_
_entity_poly.entity_id
_entity_poly.type
_entity_poly.pdbx_seq_one_letter_code
_entity_poly.pdbx_strand_id
1 'polypeptide(L)' 'MDMIFDAFCRGKSRQKEGAGLGLYIVRCLADKLGHEVSAEVAGEVFTINISMSTDRD' A
#
# COMPACT_ATOMS: atom_id res chain seq x y z
N MET A 1 11.78 -4.06 3.08
CA MET A 1 10.35 -4.15 3.40
C MET A 1 9.81 -2.74 3.38
N ASP A 2 8.77 -2.49 2.59
CA ASP A 2 8.30 -1.13 2.31
C ASP A 2 7.45 -0.62 3.48
N MET A 3 8.06 0.23 4.34
CA MET A 3 7.45 0.75 5.56
C MET A 3 6.12 1.47 5.32
N ILE A 4 5.84 1.89 4.08
CA ILE A 4 4.61 2.60 3.69
C ILE A 4 3.34 1.73 3.81
N PHE A 5 3.49 0.40 3.82
CA PHE A 5 2.39 -0.54 4.07
C PHE A 5 2.27 -0.97 5.52
N ASP A 6 3.14 -0.48 6.43
CA ASP A 6 3.03 -0.80 7.85
C ASP A 6 1.82 -0.11 8.48
N ALA A 7 1.21 -0.78 9.46
CA ALA A 7 0.14 -0.17 10.25
C ALA A 7 0.65 1.10 10.94
N PHE A 8 -0.14 2.16 10.88
CA PHE A 8 0.17 3.48 11.44
C PHE A 8 1.36 4.20 10.78
N CYS A 9 1.85 3.73 9.63
CA CYS A 9 2.88 4.46 8.89
C CYS A 9 2.36 5.82 8.43
N ARG A 10 3.08 6.89 8.81
CA ARG A 10 2.70 8.28 8.55
C ARG A 10 3.94 9.13 8.29
N GLY A 11 3.84 10.03 7.30
CA GLY A 11 4.84 11.05 7.05
C GLY A 11 4.93 12.07 8.19
N LYS A 12 6.15 12.46 8.56
CA LYS A 12 6.44 13.40 9.66
C LYS A 12 5.83 14.79 9.48
N SER A 13 5.57 15.20 8.24
CA SER A 13 4.98 16.50 7.88
C SER A 13 3.45 16.54 7.93
N ARG A 14 2.78 15.39 8.15
CA ARG A 14 1.31 15.28 8.08
C ARG A 14 0.66 15.69 9.41
N GLN A 15 0.32 16.97 9.54
CA GLN A 15 -0.41 17.52 10.70
C GLN A 15 -1.93 17.25 10.68
N LYS A 16 -2.49 16.81 9.53
CA LYS A 16 -3.92 16.49 9.39
C LYS A 16 -4.26 15.04 9.78
N GLU A 17 -5.51 14.84 10.18
CA GLU A 17 -6.09 13.61 10.71
C GLU A 17 -5.93 12.38 9.80
N GLY A 18 -5.95 11.19 10.42
CA GLY A 18 -5.85 9.88 9.77
C GLY A 18 -4.89 8.94 10.49
N ALA A 19 -5.33 7.70 10.75
CA ALA A 19 -4.56 6.73 11.52
C ALA A 19 -3.34 6.14 10.78
N GLY A 20 -3.17 6.39 9.48
CA GLY A 20 -2.10 5.75 8.68
C GLY A 20 -2.38 4.29 8.35
N LEU A 21 -3.65 3.90 8.28
CA LEU A 21 -4.07 2.50 8.05
C LEU A 21 -4.45 2.19 6.60
N GLY A 22 -4.63 3.20 5.74
CA GLY A 22 -5.17 3.01 4.39
C GLY A 22 -4.37 2.01 3.55
N LEU A 23 -3.05 2.21 3.42
CA LEU A 23 -2.19 1.33 2.63
C LEU A 23 -1.95 -0.02 3.30
N TYR A 24 -1.88 -0.07 4.64
CA TYR A 24 -1.85 -1.32 5.39
C TYR A 24 -3.07 -2.21 5.05
N ILE A 25 -4.27 -1.63 5.08
CA ILE A 25 -5.51 -2.36 4.74
C ILE A 25 -5.47 -2.83 3.28
N VAL A 26 -4.99 -2.01 2.34
CA VAL A 26 -4.83 -2.41 0.93
C VAL A 26 -3.92 -3.63 0.80
N ARG A 27 -2.78 -3.64 1.51
CA ARG A 27 -1.87 -4.79 1.51
C ARG A 27 -2.52 -6.03 2.10
N CYS A 28 -3.22 -5.90 3.24
CA CYS A 28 -3.96 -7.01 3.84
C CYS A 28 -5.04 -7.59 2.92
N LEU A 29 -5.74 -6.74 2.16
CA LEU A 29 -6.75 -7.18 1.20
C LEU A 29 -6.12 -7.92 0.02
N ALA A 30 -5.03 -7.38 -0.53
CA ALA A 30 -4.31 -8.03 -1.62
C ALA A 30 -3.76 -9.39 -1.21
N ASP A 31 -3.09 -9.47 -0.06
CA ASP A 31 -2.57 -10.73 0.47
C ASP A 31 -3.70 -11.77 0.68
N LYS A 32 -4.87 -11.34 1.17
CA LYS A 32 -6.06 -12.21 1.32
C LYS A 32 -6.64 -12.71 0.00
N LEU A 33 -6.52 -11.92 -1.06
CA LEU A 33 -6.99 -12.26 -2.41
C LEU A 33 -5.89 -12.95 -3.25
N GLY A 34 -4.72 -13.23 -2.65
CA GLY A 34 -3.56 -13.79 -3.35
C GLY A 34 -2.88 -12.82 -4.32
N HIS A 35 -3.25 -11.55 -4.30
CA HIS A 35 -2.69 -10.48 -5.14
C HIS A 35 -1.46 -9.84 -4.50
N GLU A 36 -0.69 -9.12 -5.31
CA GLU A 36 0.49 -8.39 -4.86
C GLU A 36 0.27 -6.88 -4.96
N VAL A 37 0.79 -6.12 -3.98
CA VAL A 37 0.80 -4.65 -3.98
C VAL A 37 2.22 -4.16 -3.77
N SER A 38 2.66 -3.24 -4.62
CA SER A 38 3.95 -2.55 -4.48
C SER A 38 3.79 -1.04 -4.63
N ALA A 39 4.81 -0.29 -4.21
CA ALA A 39 4.84 1.15 -4.33
C ALA A 39 6.18 1.59 -4.92
N GLU A 40 6.15 2.63 -5.74
CA GLU A 40 7.35 3.26 -6.29
C GLU A 40 7.21 4.78 -6.29
N VAL A 41 8.34 5.47 -6.24
CA VAL A 41 8.43 6.93 -6.39
C VAL A 41 9.29 7.22 -7.60
N ALA A 42 8.73 7.90 -8.58
CA ALA A 42 9.43 8.36 -9.77
C ALA A 42 9.28 9.88 -9.90
N GLY A 43 10.32 10.63 -9.54
CA GLY A 43 10.28 12.09 -9.48
C GLY A 43 9.24 12.57 -8.46
N GLU A 44 8.23 13.29 -8.94
CA GLU A 44 7.12 13.83 -8.11
C GLU A 44 5.90 12.90 -8.06
N VAL A 45 5.96 11.74 -8.73
CA VAL A 45 4.85 10.79 -8.81
C VAL A 45 5.08 9.65 -7.83
N PHE A 46 4.07 9.41 -6.99
CA PHE A 46 3.97 8.22 -6.15
C PHE A 46 2.96 7.26 -6.78
N THR A 47 3.43 6.07 -7.16
CA THR A 47 2.63 5.05 -7.83
C THR A 47 2.40 3.86 -6.91
N ILE A 48 1.16 3.38 -6.86
CA ILE A 48 0.78 2.10 -6.23
C ILE A 48 0.42 1.13 -7.34
N ASN A 49 1.13 0.01 -7.41
CA ASN A 49 0.89 -1.05 -8.38
C ASN A 49 0.18 -2.22 -7.68
N ILE A 50 -0.90 -2.72 -8.27
CA ILE A 50 -1.65 -3.89 -7.77
C ILE A 50 -1.66 -4.94 -8.88
N SER A 51 -0.97 -6.05 -8.65
CA SER A 51 -0.87 -7.17 -9.58
C SER A 51 -1.86 -8.25 -9.17
N MET A 52 -2.87 -8.47 -10.01
CA MET A 52 -3.88 -9.50 -9.79
C MET A 52 -3.42 -10.81 -10.42
N SER A 53 -3.09 -11.78 -9.56
CA SER A 53 -3.03 -13.19 -9.90
C SER A 53 -4.45 -13.66 -10.22
N THR A 54 -4.71 -14.01 -11.48
CA THR A 54 -5.96 -14.65 -11.88
C THR A 54 -5.69 -16.14 -11.99
N ASP A 55 -5.89 -16.86 -10.89
CA ASP A 55 -6.18 -18.29 -11.02
C ASP A 55 -7.60 -18.39 -11.59
N ARG A 56 -7.67 -18.50 -12.92
CA ARG A 56 -8.85 -19.05 -13.60
C ARG A 56 -8.66 -20.56 -13.63
N ASP A 57 -9.24 -21.24 -12.64
CA ASP A 57 -9.67 -22.63 -12.78
C ASP A 57 -11.15 -22.66 -13.21
#